data_AF-A0A0D3AYC0-F1
#
_entry.id   AF-A0A0D3AYC0-F1
#
_cell.length_a   1.000
_cell.length_b   1.000
_cell.length_c   1.000
_cell.angle_alpha   90.00
_cell.angle_beta   90.00
_cell.angle_gamma   90.00
#
_symmetry.space_group_name_H-M   'P 1'
#
loop_
_entity.id
_entity.type
_entity.pdbx_description
1 polymer ?
#
loop_
_entity_poly.entity_id
_entity_poly.type
_entity_poly.pdbx_seq_one_letter_code
_entity_poly.pdbx_strand_id
1 'polypeptide(L)'
;MPSCLAMDSVHLLLVHRLPMQFQTLRLLIAYWEHPSSIKKANSCSASRRTKEKNGHFPMLHRTVQKPHAGVRLETFENTGVLPSLSDLFKMTHATSDGVFVDPASEKLFRTVAGRIEERETLLTQESPDGLPVTLSTKEVDRIFEEVAPKKKGRIVGIGSVNEVARTTS
;
A
#
# COMPACT_ATOMS: atom_id res chain seq x y z
N MET A 1 56.16 -41.32 -36.19
CA MET A 1 54.86 -40.65 -36.37
C MET A 1 54.07 -40.78 -35.06
N PRO A 2 54.18 -39.83 -34.11
CA PRO A 2 53.30 -39.82 -32.95
C PRO A 2 52.11 -38.91 -33.25
N SER A 3 50.93 -39.50 -33.42
CA SER A 3 49.69 -38.73 -33.56
C SER A 3 49.19 -38.37 -32.16
N CYS A 4 49.53 -37.17 -31.72
CA CYS A 4 48.76 -36.46 -30.70
C CYS A 4 47.38 -36.13 -31.29
N LEU A 5 46.29 -36.58 -30.64
CA LEU A 5 44.98 -35.97 -30.82
C LEU A 5 44.55 -35.39 -29.47
N ALA A 6 44.39 -34.08 -29.51
CA ALA A 6 44.05 -33.22 -28.39
C ALA A 6 42.65 -33.57 -27.85
N MET A 7 42.53 -33.64 -26.52
CA MET A 7 41.21 -33.56 -25.90
C MET A 7 40.73 -32.11 -26.02
N ASP A 8 39.70 -31.91 -26.83
CA ASP A 8 39.12 -30.61 -27.14
C ASP A 8 38.64 -29.89 -25.88
N SER A 9 39.26 -28.73 -25.60
CA SER A 9 38.92 -27.81 -24.50
C SER A 9 37.48 -27.26 -24.50
N VAL A 10 36.68 -27.56 -25.53
CA VAL A 10 35.31 -27.05 -25.65
C VAL A 10 34.31 -27.91 -24.85
N HIS A 11 34.63 -29.19 -24.58
CA HIS A 11 33.71 -30.07 -23.86
C HIS A 11 33.71 -29.83 -22.34
N LEU A 12 34.82 -29.32 -21.79
CA LEU A 12 34.97 -29.06 -20.36
C LEU A 12 34.18 -27.80 -19.92
N LEU A 13 34.03 -26.79 -20.79
CA LEU A 13 33.37 -25.54 -20.42
C LEU A 13 31.83 -25.65 -20.25
N LEU A 14 31.20 -26.64 -20.89
CA LEU A 14 29.74 -26.85 -20.79
C LEU A 14 29.33 -27.62 -19.53
N VAL A 15 30.24 -28.42 -18.95
CA VAL A 15 29.98 -29.26 -17.77
C VAL A 15 30.10 -28.49 -16.45
N HIS A 16 30.79 -27.33 -16.42
CA HIS A 16 31.00 -26.57 -15.17
C HIS A 16 29.97 -25.48 -14.86
N ARG A 17 29.10 -25.07 -15.81
CA ARG A 17 28.11 -24.01 -15.57
C ARG A 17 26.76 -24.51 -15.05
N LEU A 18 26.40 -25.76 -15.35
CA LEU A 18 25.21 -26.46 -14.85
C LEU A 18 25.29 -26.91 -13.38
N PRO A 19 26.39 -27.49 -12.85
CA PRO A 19 26.44 -28.00 -11.47
C PRO A 19 26.40 -26.90 -10.41
N MET A 20 26.93 -25.72 -10.71
CA MET A 20 26.83 -24.54 -9.83
C MET A 20 25.38 -24.08 -9.64
N GLN A 21 24.56 -24.13 -10.68
CA GLN A 21 23.13 -23.77 -10.62
C GLN A 21 22.34 -24.81 -9.78
N PHE A 22 22.63 -26.10 -9.95
CA PHE A 22 22.02 -27.18 -9.16
C PHE A 22 22.40 -27.11 -7.68
N GLN A 23 23.67 -26.85 -7.37
CA GLN A 23 24.12 -26.75 -5.98
C GLN A 23 23.52 -25.51 -5.29
N THR A 24 23.44 -24.39 -6.00
CA THR A 24 22.80 -23.16 -5.50
C THR A 24 21.31 -23.38 -5.24
N LEU A 25 20.61 -24.06 -6.14
CA LEU A 25 19.19 -24.40 -5.94
C LEU A 25 18.98 -25.32 -4.73
N ARG A 26 19.83 -26.33 -4.54
CA ARG A 26 19.76 -27.22 -3.36
C ARG A 26 19.99 -26.48 -2.05
N LEU A 27 20.94 -25.54 -2.01
CA LEU A 27 21.17 -24.69 -0.84
C LEU A 27 19.97 -23.79 -0.56
N LEU A 28 19.33 -23.25 -1.59
CA LEU A 28 18.13 -22.43 -1.46
C LEU A 28 16.96 -23.24 -0.91
N ILE A 29 16.74 -24.46 -1.43
CA ILE A 29 15.71 -25.39 -0.94
C ILE A 29 15.96 -25.71 0.54
N ALA A 30 17.18 -26.10 0.90
CA ALA A 30 17.56 -26.39 2.28
C ALA A 30 17.33 -25.18 3.22
N TYR A 31 17.62 -23.96 2.74
CA TYR A 31 17.33 -22.73 3.48
C TYR A 31 15.82 -22.53 3.68
N TRP A 32 14.98 -22.72 2.66
CA TRP A 32 13.54 -22.55 2.76
C TRP A 32 12.84 -23.64 3.58
N GLU A 33 13.35 -24.87 3.54
CA GLU A 33 12.88 -26.00 4.34
C GLU A 33 13.36 -25.94 5.80
N HIS A 34 14.33 -25.09 6.12
CA HIS A 34 14.82 -24.94 7.48
C HIS A 34 13.69 -24.49 8.43
N PRO A 35 13.54 -25.09 9.63
CA PRO A 35 12.45 -24.78 10.55
C PRO A 35 12.32 -23.29 10.92
N SER A 36 13.43 -22.55 10.99
CA SER A 36 13.40 -21.11 11.25
C SER A 36 12.79 -20.31 10.08
N SER A 37 13.10 -20.69 8.84
CA SER A 37 12.53 -20.10 7.63
C SER A 37 11.04 -20.39 7.52
N ILE A 38 10.64 -21.64 7.77
CA ILE A 38 9.23 -22.05 7.84
C ILE A 38 8.51 -21.27 8.94
N LYS A 39 9.08 -21.18 10.16
CA LYS A 39 8.49 -20.42 11.27
C LYS A 39 8.31 -18.94 10.91
N LYS A 40 9.30 -18.34 10.24
CA LYS A 40 9.22 -16.95 9.76
C LYS A 40 8.12 -16.79 8.71
N ALA A 41 8.07 -17.69 7.72
CA ALA A 41 7.03 -17.68 6.68
C ALA A 41 5.62 -17.85 7.27
N ASN A 42 5.45 -18.78 8.21
CA ASN A 42 4.19 -19.02 8.92
C ASN A 42 3.79 -17.82 9.78
N SER A 43 4.73 -17.21 10.50
CA SER A 43 4.47 -15.98 11.27
C SER A 43 4.03 -14.83 10.36
N CYS A 44 4.70 -14.63 9.21
CA CYS A 44 4.31 -13.64 8.23
C CYS A 44 2.94 -13.94 7.61
N SER A 45 2.66 -15.20 7.29
CA SER A 45 1.37 -15.65 6.75
C SER A 45 0.23 -15.43 7.75
N ALA A 46 0.43 -15.84 9.01
CA ALA A 46 -0.51 -15.62 10.10
C ALA A 46 -0.78 -14.12 10.28
N SER A 47 0.27 -13.29 10.34
CA SER A 47 0.13 -11.83 10.43
C SER A 47 -0.61 -11.21 9.25
N ARG A 48 -0.49 -11.74 8.03
CA ARG A 48 -1.28 -11.26 6.88
C ARG A 48 -2.75 -11.65 6.97
N ARG A 49 -3.05 -12.75 7.67
CA ARG A 49 -4.41 -13.29 7.85
C ARG A 49 -5.08 -12.88 9.15
N THR A 50 -4.40 -12.15 10.04
CA THR A 50 -5.02 -11.63 11.26
C THR A 50 -6.15 -10.70 10.89
N LYS A 51 -7.37 -11.04 11.32
CA LYS A 51 -8.52 -10.14 11.28
C LYS A 51 -8.37 -9.13 12.41
N GLU A 52 -8.82 -7.90 12.18
CA GLU A 52 -8.96 -6.92 13.27
C GLU A 52 -10.03 -7.42 14.28
N LYS A 53 -10.06 -6.86 15.51
CA LYS A 53 -10.92 -7.31 16.62
C LYS A 53 -12.42 -7.41 16.27
N ASN A 54 -12.83 -6.68 15.25
CA ASN A 54 -14.15 -6.53 14.66
C ASN A 54 -14.38 -7.48 13.46
N GLY A 55 -13.51 -8.45 13.22
CA GLY A 55 -13.67 -9.50 12.20
C GLY A 55 -13.36 -9.08 10.76
N HIS A 56 -12.95 -7.82 10.55
CA HIS A 56 -12.59 -7.29 9.23
C HIS A 56 -11.15 -7.67 8.87
N PHE A 57 -10.91 -7.93 7.58
CA PHE A 57 -9.57 -8.18 7.05
C PHE A 57 -8.68 -6.94 7.20
N PRO A 58 -7.34 -7.08 7.21
CA PRO A 58 -6.47 -5.93 7.11
C PRO A 58 -6.82 -5.14 5.85
N MET A 59 -6.97 -3.83 6.00
CA MET A 59 -7.36 -2.93 4.91
C MET A 59 -6.37 -3.05 3.75
N LEU A 60 -6.87 -3.41 2.57
CA LEU A 60 -6.03 -3.75 1.42
C LEU A 60 -5.79 -2.48 0.60
N HIS A 61 -4.57 -2.28 0.14
CA HIS A 61 -4.22 -1.19 -0.79
C HIS A 61 -3.64 -1.78 -2.08
N ARG A 62 -3.82 -1.10 -3.21
CA ARG A 62 -3.36 -1.56 -4.54
C ARG A 62 -2.02 -0.96 -4.97
N THR A 63 -1.51 0.03 -4.22
CA THR A 63 -0.29 0.76 -4.56
C THR A 63 0.97 -0.08 -4.33
N VAL A 64 1.22 -1.01 -5.25
CA VAL A 64 2.37 -1.94 -5.35
C VAL A 64 3.48 -1.72 -4.30
N GLN A 65 4.61 -1.13 -4.67
CA GLN A 65 5.69 -0.72 -3.75
C GLN A 65 5.79 0.82 -3.71
N LYS A 66 4.74 1.53 -4.12
CA LYS A 66 4.72 3.00 -4.07
C LYS A 66 4.17 3.45 -2.72
N PRO A 67 4.93 4.23 -1.93
CA PRO A 67 4.42 4.77 -0.68
C PRO A 67 3.30 5.79 -0.96
N HIS A 68 2.33 5.90 -0.04
CA HIS A 68 1.21 6.85 -0.17
C HIS A 68 1.68 8.30 -0.37
N ALA A 69 2.77 8.71 0.28
CA ALA A 69 3.37 10.04 0.06
C ALA A 69 3.87 10.23 -1.38
N GLY A 70 4.45 9.19 -1.99
CA GLY A 70 4.87 9.21 -3.38
C GLY A 70 3.69 9.32 -4.34
N VAL A 71 2.60 8.58 -4.07
CA VAL A 71 1.36 8.66 -4.85
C VAL A 71 0.74 10.06 -4.77
N ARG A 72 0.73 10.65 -3.56
CA ARG A 72 0.23 12.01 -3.33
C ARG A 72 1.04 13.05 -4.10
N LEU A 73 2.37 12.92 -4.09
CA LEU A 73 3.28 13.81 -4.81
C LEU A 73 3.14 13.66 -6.32
N GLU A 74 3.12 12.43 -6.85
CA GLU A 74 2.93 12.16 -8.29
C GLU A 74 1.61 12.76 -8.80
N THR A 75 0.55 12.69 -8.00
CA THR A 75 -0.75 13.29 -8.35
C THR A 75 -0.66 14.82 -8.39
N PHE A 76 0.01 15.42 -7.41
CA PHE A 76 0.26 16.86 -7.39
C PHE A 76 1.09 17.32 -8.60
N GLU A 77 2.13 16.58 -8.97
CA GLU A 77 2.97 16.89 -10.14
C GLU A 77 2.17 16.80 -11.44
N ASN A 78 1.28 15.81 -11.57
CA ASN A 78 0.48 15.60 -12.79
C ASN A 78 -0.69 16.58 -12.93
N THR A 79 -1.36 16.93 -11.84
CA THR A 79 -2.59 17.73 -11.87
C THR A 79 -2.36 19.20 -11.44
N GLY A 80 -1.25 19.49 -10.77
CA GLY A 80 -0.99 20.78 -10.12
C GLY A 80 -1.84 21.03 -8.86
N VAL A 81 -2.67 20.07 -8.46
CA VAL A 81 -3.59 20.17 -7.32
C VAL A 81 -3.24 19.09 -6.31
N LEU A 82 -3.05 19.49 -5.05
CA LEU A 82 -2.70 18.56 -3.98
C LEU A 82 -3.96 17.77 -3.59
N PRO A 83 -3.99 16.44 -3.78
CA PRO A 83 -5.17 15.67 -3.43
C PRO A 83 -5.41 15.68 -1.92
N SER A 84 -6.69 15.69 -1.53
CA SER A 84 -7.11 15.49 -0.15
C SER A 84 -6.71 14.09 0.34
N LEU A 85 -6.70 13.89 1.65
CA LEU A 85 -6.54 12.56 2.25
C LEU A 85 -7.64 11.61 1.79
N SER A 86 -8.87 12.10 1.60
CA SER A 86 -9.99 11.30 1.08
C SER A 86 -9.75 10.85 -0.37
N ASP A 87 -9.26 11.75 -1.22
CA ASP A 87 -8.94 11.42 -2.62
C ASP A 87 -7.77 10.45 -2.68
N LEU A 88 -6.69 10.72 -1.95
CA LEU A 88 -5.54 9.83 -1.86
C LEU A 88 -5.93 8.44 -1.34
N PHE A 89 -6.83 8.40 -0.37
CA PHE A 89 -7.38 7.15 0.15
C PHE A 89 -8.11 6.39 -0.95
N LYS A 90 -9.02 7.03 -1.68
CA LYS A 90 -9.73 6.42 -2.80
C LYS A 90 -8.76 5.92 -3.88
N MET A 91 -7.74 6.70 -4.23
CA MET A 91 -6.72 6.31 -5.21
C MET A 91 -5.92 5.07 -4.81
N THR A 92 -5.70 4.86 -3.51
CA THR A 92 -4.88 3.75 -2.99
C THR A 92 -5.71 2.52 -2.61
N HIS A 93 -7.01 2.70 -2.32
CA HIS A 93 -7.93 1.67 -1.85
C HIS A 93 -9.08 1.33 -2.82
N ALA A 94 -9.16 1.99 -3.98
CA ALA A 94 -10.10 1.65 -5.03
C ALA A 94 -9.41 1.24 -6.32
N THR A 95 -10.15 0.55 -7.20
CA THR A 95 -9.75 0.33 -8.58
C THR A 95 -9.86 1.63 -9.39
N SER A 96 -9.26 1.64 -10.59
CA SER A 96 -9.44 2.73 -11.56
C SER A 96 -10.91 3.00 -11.88
N ASP A 97 -11.77 1.97 -11.77
CA ASP A 97 -13.22 2.06 -11.97
C ASP A 97 -13.95 2.62 -10.72
N GLY A 98 -13.21 2.99 -9.67
CA GLY A 98 -13.74 3.55 -8.43
C GLY A 98 -14.28 2.53 -7.43
N VAL A 99 -14.12 1.22 -7.69
CA VAL A 99 -14.60 0.15 -6.79
C VAL A 99 -13.60 -0.11 -5.68
N PHE A 100 -14.04 -0.04 -4.41
CA PHE A 100 -13.17 -0.31 -3.27
C PHE A 100 -12.75 -1.77 -3.19
N VAL A 101 -11.48 -2.02 -2.86
CA VAL A 101 -10.93 -3.39 -2.78
C VAL A 101 -11.36 -4.16 -1.54
N ASP A 102 -11.82 -3.46 -0.51
CA ASP A 102 -12.32 -4.07 0.72
C ASP A 102 -13.49 -3.28 1.32
N PRO A 103 -14.45 -3.95 1.99
CA PRO A 103 -15.62 -3.28 2.56
C PRO A 103 -15.31 -2.28 3.68
N ALA A 104 -14.17 -2.42 4.38
CA ALA A 104 -13.82 -1.50 5.46
C ALA A 104 -13.39 -0.14 4.91
N SER A 105 -12.60 -0.16 3.82
CA SER A 105 -12.24 1.04 3.05
C SER A 105 -13.48 1.76 2.53
N GLU A 106 -14.41 1.02 1.92
CA GLU A 106 -15.66 1.59 1.42
C GLU A 106 -16.50 2.22 2.54
N LYS A 107 -16.65 1.52 3.66
CA LYS A 107 -17.39 2.02 4.82
C LYS A 107 -16.78 3.31 5.37
N LEU A 108 -15.45 3.37 5.49
CA LEU A 108 -14.76 4.58 5.93
C LEU A 108 -15.01 5.73 4.97
N PHE A 109 -14.83 5.50 3.67
CA PHE A 109 -15.03 6.53 2.64
C PHE A 109 -16.46 7.08 2.64
N ARG A 110 -17.47 6.21 2.73
CA ARG A 110 -18.88 6.63 2.85
C ARG A 110 -19.16 7.43 4.13
N THR A 111 -18.54 7.04 5.24
CA THR A 111 -18.69 7.77 6.51
C THR A 111 -18.07 9.17 6.41
N VAL A 112 -16.90 9.30 5.79
CA VAL A 112 -16.27 10.60 5.51
C VAL A 112 -17.15 11.45 4.60
N ALA A 113 -17.67 10.88 3.51
CA ALA A 113 -18.57 11.59 2.59
C ALA A 113 -19.83 12.12 3.30
N GLY A 114 -20.47 11.31 4.15
CA GLY A 114 -21.64 11.77 4.92
C GLY A 114 -21.31 12.90 5.90
N ARG A 115 -20.10 12.92 6.48
CA ARG A 115 -19.66 14.01 7.38
C ARG A 115 -19.28 15.29 6.64
N ILE A 116 -18.83 15.17 5.39
CA ILE A 116 -18.63 16.31 4.49
C ILE A 116 -19.99 16.92 4.15
N GLU A 117 -20.92 16.10 3.67
CA GLU A 117 -22.28 16.54 3.32
C GLU A 117 -23.01 17.17 4.51
N GLU A 118 -22.91 16.59 5.70
CA GLU A 118 -23.48 17.15 6.93
C GLU A 118 -22.91 18.57 7.21
N ARG A 119 -21.61 18.78 7.03
CA ARG A 119 -21.00 20.10 7.28
C ARG A 119 -21.30 21.10 6.18
N GLU A 120 -21.29 20.68 4.92
CA GLU A 120 -21.65 21.53 3.78
C GLU A 120 -23.11 21.99 3.88
N THR A 121 -24.02 21.10 4.28
CA THR A 121 -25.44 21.44 4.47
C THR A 121 -25.64 22.41 5.65
N LEU A 122 -24.94 22.21 6.77
CA LEU A 122 -24.96 23.16 7.90
C LEU A 122 -24.44 24.55 7.47
N LEU A 123 -23.31 24.62 6.77
CA LEU A 123 -22.76 25.90 6.29
C LEU A 123 -23.65 26.57 5.24
N THR A 124 -24.33 25.79 4.40
CA THR A 124 -25.28 26.31 3.42
C THR A 124 -26.52 26.90 4.10
N GLN A 125 -26.98 26.32 5.21
CA GLN A 125 -28.10 26.88 5.99
C GLN A 125 -27.74 28.16 6.73
N GLU A 126 -26.48 28.30 7.17
CA GLU A 126 -26.00 29.52 7.82
C GLU A 126 -25.59 30.62 6.81
N SER A 127 -25.46 30.26 5.53
CA SER A 127 -25.12 31.21 4.47
C SER A 127 -26.29 32.14 4.16
N PRO A 128 -26.13 33.47 4.31
CA PRO A 128 -27.20 34.43 4.03
C PRO A 128 -27.67 34.43 2.56
N ASP A 129 -26.82 33.93 1.65
CA ASP A 129 -27.10 33.85 0.22
C ASP A 129 -27.76 32.52 -0.19
N GLY A 130 -27.88 31.55 0.74
CA GLY A 130 -28.43 30.21 0.48
C GLY A 130 -27.65 29.38 -0.54
N LEU A 131 -26.43 29.83 -0.91
CA LEU A 131 -25.58 29.16 -1.87
C LEU A 131 -24.90 27.93 -1.25
N PRO A 132 -24.78 26.83 -2.01
CA PRO A 132 -24.08 25.63 -1.54
C PRO A 132 -22.61 25.95 -1.25
N VAL A 133 -22.18 25.66 -0.03
CA VAL A 133 -20.80 25.86 0.41
C VAL A 133 -20.02 24.56 0.17
N THR A 134 -18.96 24.62 -0.63
CA THR A 134 -18.00 23.52 -0.78
C THR A 134 -16.91 23.65 0.28
N LEU A 135 -16.62 22.56 0.99
CA LEU A 135 -15.53 22.55 1.98
C LEU A 135 -14.15 22.66 1.31
N SER A 136 -13.24 23.32 2.01
CA SER A 136 -11.83 23.34 1.61
C SER A 136 -11.18 21.97 1.80
N THR A 137 -10.10 21.70 1.06
CA THR A 137 -9.29 20.46 1.20
C THR A 137 -8.83 20.24 2.64
N LYS A 138 -8.48 21.31 3.36
CA LYS A 138 -8.06 21.23 4.77
C LYS A 138 -9.17 20.74 5.70
N GLU A 139 -10.40 21.16 5.44
CA GLU A 139 -11.56 20.74 6.23
C GLU A 139 -11.94 19.28 5.92
N VAL A 140 -11.86 18.89 4.65
CA VAL A 140 -12.02 17.49 4.22
C VAL A 140 -10.97 16.60 4.89
N ASP A 141 -9.69 17.02 4.89
CA ASP A 141 -8.60 16.31 5.55
C ASP A 141 -8.89 16.17 7.05
N ARG A 142 -9.32 17.25 7.73
CA ARG A 142 -9.69 17.21 9.14
C ARG A 142 -10.84 16.23 9.43
N ILE A 143 -11.87 16.20 8.59
CA ILE A 143 -12.97 15.23 8.72
C ILE A 143 -12.43 13.82 8.61
N PHE A 144 -11.56 13.57 7.63
CA PHE A 144 -10.93 12.27 7.46
C PHE A 144 -10.16 11.86 8.72
N GLU A 145 -9.37 12.75 9.31
CA GLU A 145 -8.60 12.47 10.53
C GLU A 145 -9.45 12.21 11.78
N GLU A 146 -10.64 12.80 11.84
CA GLU A 146 -11.61 12.62 12.93
C GLU A 146 -12.36 11.29 12.81
N VAL A 147 -12.72 10.88 11.59
CA VAL A 147 -13.51 9.66 11.32
C VAL A 147 -12.64 8.41 11.21
N ALA A 148 -11.43 8.54 10.66
CA ALA A 148 -10.60 7.39 10.34
C ALA A 148 -10.05 6.71 11.61
N PRO A 149 -10.08 5.35 11.66
CA PRO A 149 -9.58 4.62 12.81
C PRO A 149 -8.07 4.85 12.96
N LYS A 150 -7.63 4.95 14.22
CA LYS A 150 -6.23 5.15 14.57
C LYS A 150 -5.67 3.89 15.23
N LYS A 151 -4.58 3.36 14.68
CA LYS A 151 -3.84 2.22 15.22
C LYS A 151 -2.46 2.68 15.65
N LYS A 152 -2.17 2.61 16.96
CA LYS A 152 -0.93 3.13 17.56
C LYS A 152 -0.64 4.61 17.18
N GLY A 153 -1.69 5.45 17.17
CA GLY A 153 -1.57 6.87 16.83
C GLY A 153 -1.32 7.18 15.34
N ARG A 154 -1.46 6.19 14.45
CA ARG A 154 -1.39 6.36 13.00
C ARG A 154 -2.76 6.11 12.38
N ILE A 155 -3.15 6.94 11.41
CA ILE A 155 -4.39 6.78 10.66
C ILE A 155 -4.24 5.56 9.74
N VAL A 156 -5.23 4.66 9.78
CA VAL A 156 -5.23 3.47 8.94
C VAL A 156 -5.45 3.87 7.48
N GLY A 157 -4.67 3.27 6.55
CA GLY A 157 -4.81 3.47 5.09
C GLY A 157 -4.10 4.68 4.47
N ILE A 158 -3.52 5.56 5.28
CA ILE A 158 -2.83 6.76 4.77
C ILE A 158 -1.29 6.62 4.79
N GLY A 159 -0.77 5.53 5.40
CA GLY A 159 0.65 5.21 5.39
C GLY A 159 1.53 6.33 5.99
N SER A 160 2.66 6.61 5.33
CA SER A 160 3.69 7.56 5.81
C SER A 160 3.34 9.03 5.63
N VAL A 161 2.21 9.38 5.01
CA VAL A 161 1.81 10.78 4.79
C VAL A 161 1.69 11.54 6.13
N ASN A 162 1.27 10.85 7.19
CA ASN A 162 1.12 11.44 8.52
C ASN A 162 2.45 11.68 9.27
N GLU A 163 3.58 11.13 8.81
CA GLU A 163 4.87 11.36 9.48
C GLU A 163 5.46 12.73 9.10
N VAL A 164 5.18 13.22 7.89
CA VAL A 164 5.73 14.49 7.37
C VAL A 164 5.20 15.72 8.10
N ALA A 165 3.93 15.70 8.56
CA ALA A 165 3.35 16.83 9.28
C ALA A 165 3.80 16.91 10.75
N ARG A 166 4.32 15.82 11.33
CA ARG A 166 4.62 15.71 12.77
C ARG A 166 6.05 16.09 13.13
N THR A 167 6.96 16.14 12.15
CA THR A 167 8.38 16.50 12.33
C THR A 167 8.66 18.00 12.17
N THR A 168 7.64 18.82 11.90
CA THR A 168 7.78 20.27 11.70
C THR A 168 7.05 21.10 12.75
N SER A 169 6.74 20.54 13.92
CA SER A 169 6.17 21.28 15.06
C SER A 169 7.22 21.65 16.09
#